data_AF-A0A6V7VCT4-F1
#
_entry.id   AF-A0A6V7VCT4-F1
#
_cell.length_a   1.000
_cell.length_b   1.000
_cell.length_c   1.000
_cell.angle_alpha   90.00
_cell.angle_beta   90.00
_cell.angle_gamma   90.00
#
_symmetry.space_group_name_H-M   'P 1'
#
loop_
_entity.id
_entity.type
_entity.pdbx_description
1 polymer ?
#
loop_
_entity_poly.entity_id
_entity_poly.type
_entity_poly.pdbx_seq_one_letter_code
_entity_poly.pdbx_strand_id
1 'polypeptide(L)'
;MKYSPFHFMVQLIHDPQIANNLGVGLVMQLELNFEPDINIGKNEGHLSLCHTQIVIKSYSPKNVLINEKHYKNPIGPGMPIVMRIIASEGHYIININEGDNLFYYQNAYPHWAINRVEVYTYRKCSNNYPLSNNCPLSNNYSI
;
A
#
# COMPACT_ATOMS: atom_id res chain seq x y z
N MET A 1 22.50 4.64 12.15
CA MET A 1 21.76 5.31 11.05
C MET A 1 20.30 5.40 11.47
N LYS A 2 19.65 6.57 11.35
CA LYS A 2 18.21 6.70 11.62
C LYS A 2 17.44 6.27 10.37
N TYR A 3 16.62 5.23 10.49
CA TYR A 3 15.78 4.77 9.39
C TYR A 3 14.55 5.68 9.28
N SER A 4 14.12 5.98 8.05
CA SER A 4 12.89 6.73 7.75
C SER A 4 11.81 5.72 7.34
N PRO A 5 10.53 5.97 7.69
CA PRO A 5 9.42 5.13 7.25
C PRO A 5 9.43 4.94 5.74
N PHE A 6 9.39 3.69 5.32
CA PHE A 6 9.28 3.30 3.92
C PHE A 6 7.84 2.88 3.63
N HIS A 7 7.29 3.43 2.56
CA HIS A 7 5.96 3.11 2.08
C HIS A 7 6.08 2.47 0.71
N PHE A 8 5.40 1.33 0.55
CA PHE A 8 5.20 0.67 -0.73
C PHE A 8 3.70 0.63 -0.99
N MET A 9 3.26 1.09 -2.15
CA MET A 9 1.84 1.18 -2.47
C MET A 9 1.57 0.66 -3.88
N VAL A 10 0.49 -0.10 -4.03
CA VAL A 10 -0.01 -0.57 -5.32
C VAL A 10 -1.44 -0.06 -5.49
N GLN A 11 -1.76 0.53 -6.63
CA GLN A 11 -3.08 1.00 -6.97
C GLN A 11 -3.58 0.30 -8.24
N LEU A 12 -4.79 -0.24 -8.17
CA LEU A 12 -5.58 -0.71 -9.30
C LEU A 12 -6.63 0.36 -9.59
N ILE A 13 -6.61 0.88 -10.81
CA ILE A 13 -7.33 2.10 -11.16
C ILE A 13 -8.32 1.81 -12.30
N HIS A 14 -9.51 2.37 -12.16
CA HIS A 14 -10.46 2.57 -13.24
C HIS A 14 -10.39 4.04 -13.67
N ASP A 15 -9.71 4.31 -14.77
CA ASP A 15 -9.67 5.64 -15.38
C ASP A 15 -10.55 5.68 -16.64
N PRO A 16 -11.82 6.10 -16.55
CA PRO A 16 -12.71 6.18 -17.70
C PRO A 16 -12.34 7.33 -18.67
N GLN A 17 -11.30 8.13 -18.39
CA GLN A 17 -10.90 9.27 -19.23
C GLN A 17 -10.10 8.90 -20.50
N ILE A 18 -10.31 7.70 -21.03
CA ILE A 18 -10.22 7.51 -22.48
C ILE A 18 -11.45 8.15 -23.19
N ALA A 19 -12.51 8.59 -22.49
CA ALA A 19 -13.61 9.32 -23.16
C ALA A 19 -14.35 10.46 -22.40
N ASN A 20 -14.66 10.41 -21.10
CA ASN A 20 -15.89 11.11 -20.63
C ASN A 20 -15.88 11.89 -19.28
N ASN A 21 -14.81 12.56 -18.85
CA ASN A 21 -14.83 13.45 -17.65
C ASN A 21 -15.35 12.82 -16.33
N LEU A 22 -15.57 11.51 -16.28
CA LEU A 22 -15.87 10.76 -15.08
C LEU A 22 -14.58 10.72 -14.26
N GLY A 23 -14.67 10.97 -12.95
CA GLY A 23 -13.51 10.93 -12.06
C GLY A 23 -12.81 9.58 -12.09
N VAL A 24 -11.54 9.57 -11.73
CA VAL A 24 -10.75 8.34 -11.62
C VAL A 24 -11.24 7.55 -10.40
N GLY A 25 -11.71 6.32 -10.63
CA GLY A 25 -12.11 5.40 -9.57
C GLY A 25 -10.90 4.57 -9.10
N LEU A 26 -10.70 4.51 -7.78
CA LEU A 26 -9.66 3.68 -7.19
C LEU A 26 -10.26 2.31 -6.84
N VAL A 27 -10.07 1.34 -7.72
CA VAL A 27 -10.62 -0.01 -7.56
C VAL A 27 -10.02 -0.69 -6.33
N MET A 28 -8.72 -0.52 -6.13
CA MET A 28 -8.02 -1.00 -4.93
C MET A 28 -6.73 -0.19 -4.73
N GLN A 29 -6.46 0.20 -3.49
CA GLN A 29 -5.17 0.72 -3.05
C GLN A 29 -4.67 -0.13 -1.90
N LEU A 30 -3.52 -0.77 -2.11
CA LEU A 30 -2.83 -1.55 -1.11
C LEU A 30 -1.60 -0.77 -0.64
N GLU A 31 -1.57 -0.42 0.63
CA GLU A 31 -0.47 0.28 1.29
C GLU A 31 0.25 -0.67 2.24
N LEU A 32 1.57 -0.78 2.09
CA LEU A 32 2.49 -1.41 3.03
C LEU A 32 3.28 -0.32 3.74
N ASN A 33 3.08 -0.23 5.05
CA ASN A 33 3.79 0.71 5.91
C ASN A 33 4.89 -0.03 6.66
N PHE A 34 6.14 0.39 6.44
CA PHE A 34 7.30 -0.10 7.17
C PHE A 34 7.81 1.01 8.06
N GLU A 35 7.39 0.98 9.33
CA GLU A 35 7.99 1.87 10.31
C GLU A 35 9.35 1.32 10.76
N PRO A 36 10.35 2.19 10.89
CA PRO A 36 11.63 1.81 11.45
C PRO A 36 11.43 1.46 12.92
N ASP A 37 11.88 0.28 13.34
CA ASP A 37 11.74 -0.15 14.72
C ASP A 37 12.65 0.72 15.62
N ILE A 38 12.05 1.71 16.29
CA ILE A 38 12.78 2.69 17.12
C ILE A 38 13.32 2.04 18.41
N ASN A 39 12.89 0.81 18.73
CA ASN A 39 13.15 0.16 20.01
C ASN A 39 14.08 -1.07 19.95
N ILE A 40 14.89 -1.22 18.90
CA ILE A 40 15.96 -2.23 18.89
C ILE A 40 17.00 -1.87 19.96
N GLY A 41 16.83 -2.43 21.17
CA GLY A 41 17.76 -2.27 22.30
C GLY A 41 17.15 -1.98 23.66
N LYS A 42 15.82 -1.82 23.79
CA LYS A 42 15.16 -1.69 25.10
C LYS A 42 14.32 -2.92 25.39
N ASN A 43 14.75 -3.70 26.39
CA ASN A 43 14.05 -4.85 26.94
C ASN A 43 12.67 -4.45 27.46
N GLU A 44 11.62 -4.48 26.64
CA GLU A 44 10.24 -4.39 27.14
C GLU A 44 9.33 -5.33 26.36
N GLY A 45 8.70 -6.25 27.10
CA GLY A 45 7.58 -7.03 26.62
C GLY A 45 6.48 -6.09 26.14
N HIS A 46 5.83 -6.47 25.03
CA HIS A 46 4.75 -5.75 24.36
C HIS A 46 5.20 -4.58 23.47
N LEU A 47 5.99 -4.88 22.43
CA LEU A 47 5.99 -4.07 21.23
C LEU A 47 4.61 -4.20 20.57
N SER A 48 3.84 -3.12 20.59
CA SER A 48 2.52 -3.03 19.97
C SER A 48 2.61 -3.35 18.48
N LEU A 49 1.85 -4.37 18.08
CA LEU A 49 1.75 -4.94 16.73
C LEU A 49 1.20 -3.98 15.65
N CYS A 50 1.05 -2.68 15.94
CA CYS A 50 0.44 -1.69 15.04
C CYS A 50 1.42 -1.10 14.01
N HIS A 51 2.73 -1.36 14.11
CA HIS A 51 3.76 -0.59 13.39
C HIS A 51 4.14 -1.13 12.00
N THR A 52 3.56 -2.26 11.58
CA THR A 52 3.73 -2.79 10.22
C THR A 52 2.42 -3.44 9.78
N GLN A 53 1.58 -2.65 9.10
CA GLN A 53 0.27 -3.10 8.62
C GLN A 53 0.17 -2.96 7.11
N ILE A 54 -0.61 -3.85 6.52
CA ILE A 54 -1.13 -3.70 5.16
C ILE A 54 -2.52 -3.07 5.30
N VAL A 55 -2.76 -1.97 4.60
CA VAL A 55 -4.08 -1.36 4.52
C VAL A 55 -4.56 -1.44 3.08
N ILE A 56 -5.76 -1.97 2.88
CA ILE A 56 -6.37 -2.10 1.56
C ILE A 56 -7.65 -1.29 1.52
N LYS A 57 -7.73 -0.35 0.57
CA LYS A 57 -8.83 0.62 0.44
C LYS A 57 -9.41 0.62 -0.96
N SER A 58 -10.67 1.00 -1.08
CA SER A 58 -11.34 1.29 -2.36
C SER A 58 -12.00 2.65 -2.28
N TYR A 59 -11.94 3.43 -3.35
CA TYR A 59 -12.58 4.75 -3.40
C TYR A 59 -13.44 4.89 -4.64
N SER A 60 -14.54 5.62 -4.48
CA SER A 60 -15.38 6.00 -5.62
C SER A 60 -14.69 6.99 -6.55
N PRO A 61 -15.18 7.17 -7.79
CA PRO A 61 -14.76 8.25 -8.69
C PRO A 61 -14.84 9.66 -8.08
N LYS A 62 -15.61 9.84 -7.00
CA LYS A 62 -15.70 11.09 -6.23
C LYS A 62 -14.73 11.13 -5.04
N ASN A 63 -13.77 10.22 -5.00
CA ASN A 63 -12.80 10.03 -3.92
C ASN A 63 -13.43 9.76 -2.54
N VAL A 64 -14.59 9.09 -2.51
CA VAL A 64 -15.24 8.65 -1.25
C VAL A 64 -14.79 7.24 -0.92
N LEU A 65 -14.30 7.01 0.29
CA LEU A 65 -13.91 5.67 0.77
C LEU A 65 -15.13 4.74 0.78
N ILE A 66 -15.00 3.59 0.12
CA ILE A 66 -16.05 2.57 0.01
C ILE A 66 -15.79 1.42 0.99
N ASN A 67 -14.54 0.97 1.06
CA ASN A 67 -14.16 -0.18 1.86
C ASN A 67 -12.70 -0.03 2.33
N GLU A 68 -12.42 -0.48 3.54
CA GLU A 68 -11.09 -0.45 4.16
C GLU A 68 -10.89 -1.74 4.97
N LYS A 69 -9.74 -2.39 4.80
CA LYS A 69 -9.34 -3.55 5.59
C LYS A 69 -7.87 -3.45 5.99
N HIS A 70 -7.57 -3.96 7.18
CA HIS A 70 -6.23 -4.01 7.74
C HIS A 70 -5.78 -5.46 7.88
N TYR A 71 -4.53 -5.72 7.53
CA TYR A 71 -3.89 -7.02 7.70
C TYR A 71 -2.51 -6.84 8.33
N LYS A 72 -2.05 -7.90 8.99
CA LYS A 72 -0.68 -7.96 9.50
C LYS A 72 0.30 -7.98 8.32
N ASN A 73 1.31 -7.12 8.34
CA ASN A 73 2.36 -7.15 7.32
C ASN A 73 3.24 -8.41 7.51
N PRO A 74 3.32 -9.32 6.52
CA PRO A 74 4.14 -10.52 6.63
C PRO A 74 5.61 -10.25 6.25
N ILE A 75 5.94 -9.04 5.76
CA ILE A 75 7.26 -8.71 5.23
C ILE A 75 8.16 -8.20 6.35
N GLY A 76 9.26 -8.91 6.60
CA GLY A 76 10.31 -8.49 7.51
C GLY A 76 11.25 -7.42 6.92
N PRO A 77 12.07 -6.76 7.76
CA PRO A 77 13.06 -5.78 7.31
C PRO A 77 14.05 -6.39 6.32
N GLY A 78 14.39 -5.64 5.25
CA GLY A 78 15.42 -6.04 4.28
C GLY A 78 15.01 -7.15 3.31
N MET A 79 13.77 -7.65 3.38
CA MET A 79 13.26 -8.68 2.48
C MET A 79 12.77 -8.08 1.15
N PRO A 80 12.92 -8.79 0.01
CA PRO A 80 12.27 -8.39 -1.23
C PRO A 80 10.74 -8.40 -1.06
N ILE A 81 10.06 -7.60 -1.89
CA ILE A 81 8.59 -7.55 -1.95
C ILE A 81 8.16 -8.20 -3.26
N VAL A 82 7.55 -9.36 -3.17
CA VAL A 82 6.87 -10.04 -4.28
C VAL A 82 5.40 -10.04 -3.96
N MET A 83 4.57 -9.49 -4.84
CA MET A 83 3.13 -9.40 -4.64
C MET A 83 2.40 -9.99 -5.82
N ARG A 84 1.51 -10.95 -5.55
CA ARG A 84 0.59 -11.51 -6.53
C ARG A 84 -0.83 -11.10 -6.15
N ILE A 85 -1.50 -10.42 -7.06
CA ILE A 85 -2.89 -9.99 -6.90
C ILE A 85 -3.71 -10.71 -7.97
N ILE A 86 -4.63 -11.56 -7.53
CA ILE A 86 -5.52 -12.34 -8.39
C ILE A 86 -6.90 -11.73 -8.25
N ALA A 87 -7.45 -11.23 -9.35
CA ALA A 87 -8.82 -10.76 -9.39
C ALA A 87 -9.75 -11.95 -9.67
N SER A 88 -10.69 -12.22 -8.75
CA SER A 88 -11.67 -13.29 -8.89
C SER A 88 -13.10 -12.72 -8.91
N GLU A 89 -14.08 -13.60 -9.04
CA GLU A 89 -15.49 -13.24 -8.85
C GLU A 89 -15.72 -12.85 -7.37
N GLY A 90 -16.16 -11.61 -7.17
CA GLY A 90 -16.52 -11.07 -5.84
C GLY A 90 -15.35 -10.63 -4.94
N HIS A 91 -14.11 -11.05 -5.18
CA HIS A 91 -12.96 -10.66 -4.35
C HIS A 91 -11.62 -10.69 -5.08
N TYR A 92 -10.66 -9.91 -4.55
CA TYR A 92 -9.24 -10.00 -4.83
C TYR A 92 -8.59 -10.96 -3.83
N ILE A 93 -7.72 -11.83 -4.33
CA ILE A 93 -6.84 -12.68 -3.53
C ILE A 93 -5.44 -12.10 -3.65
N ILE A 94 -4.86 -11.69 -2.53
CA ILE A 94 -3.54 -11.09 -2.49
C ILE A 94 -2.61 -12.01 -1.72
N ASN A 95 -1.51 -12.34 -2.37
CA ASN A 95 -0.43 -13.14 -1.81
C ASN A 95 0.86 -12.30 -1.83
N ILE A 96 1.59 -12.33 -0.73
CA ILE A 96 2.84 -11.57 -0.55
C ILE A 96 3.95 -12.54 -0.19
N ASN A 97 5.08 -12.43 -0.89
CA ASN A 97 6.29 -13.24 -0.72
C ASN A 97 6.04 -14.74 -0.74
N GLU A 98 5.08 -15.20 -1.55
CA GLU A 98 4.70 -16.62 -1.69
C GLU A 98 4.33 -17.29 -0.36
N GLY A 99 3.98 -16.51 0.66
CA GLY A 99 3.61 -17.05 1.97
C GLY A 99 2.24 -17.71 1.94
N ASP A 100 1.97 -18.56 2.93
CA ASP A 100 0.65 -19.22 3.08
C ASP A 100 -0.48 -18.25 3.45
N ASN A 101 -0.14 -17.02 3.84
CA ASN A 101 -1.10 -15.99 4.21
C ASN A 101 -1.70 -15.34 2.95
N LEU A 102 -2.96 -15.68 2.67
CA LEU A 102 -3.76 -15.05 1.63
C LEU A 102 -4.67 -13.96 2.23
N PHE A 103 -4.65 -12.77 1.64
CA PHE A 103 -5.56 -11.69 2.00
C PHE A 103 -6.71 -11.64 1.01
N TYR A 104 -7.92 -11.79 1.52
CA TYR A 104 -9.15 -11.73 0.74
C TYR A 104 -9.82 -10.36 0.90
N TYR A 105 -9.87 -9.60 -0.19
CA TYR A 105 -10.44 -8.26 -0.21
C TYR A 105 -11.65 -8.22 -1.15
N GLN A 106 -12.81 -7.82 -0.65
CA GLN A 106 -14.04 -7.84 -1.44
C GLN A 106 -14.01 -6.77 -2.53
N ASN A 107 -14.44 -7.15 -3.74
CA ASN A 107 -14.47 -6.24 -4.88
C ASN A 107 -15.49 -5.12 -4.63
N ALA A 108 -15.02 -3.86 -4.60
CA ALA A 108 -15.90 -2.69 -4.68
C ALA A 108 -16.38 -2.43 -6.12
N TYR A 109 -15.60 -2.88 -7.11
CA TYR A 109 -15.85 -2.73 -8.53
C TYR A 109 -15.64 -4.06 -9.26
N PRO A 110 -16.29 -4.28 -10.41
CA PRO A 110 -15.96 -5.42 -11.25
C PRO A 110 -14.48 -5.40 -11.65
N HIS A 111 -13.81 -6.55 -11.61
CA HIS A 111 -12.38 -6.63 -11.90
C HIS A 111 -12.02 -6.16 -13.32
N TRP A 112 -12.93 -6.33 -14.28
CA TRP A 112 -12.75 -5.86 -15.65
C TRP A 112 -12.76 -4.32 -15.80
N ALA A 113 -13.11 -3.58 -14.75
CA ALA A 113 -13.04 -2.12 -14.74
C ALA A 113 -11.58 -1.61 -14.61
N ILE A 114 -10.65 -2.45 -14.15
CA ILE A 114 -9.25 -2.05 -13.98
C ILE A 114 -8.59 -1.88 -15.34
N ASN A 115 -8.08 -0.69 -15.62
CA ASN A 115 -7.37 -0.39 -16.87
C ASN A 115 -5.99 0.26 -16.66
N ARG A 116 -5.63 0.55 -15.41
CA ARG A 116 -4.30 1.07 -15.07
C ARG A 116 -3.83 0.50 -13.73
N VAL A 117 -2.54 0.22 -13.65
CA VAL A 117 -1.86 -0.21 -12.42
C VAL A 117 -0.74 0.78 -12.14
N GLU A 118 -0.67 1.27 -10.90
CA GLU A 118 0.39 2.17 -10.47
C GLU A 118 1.07 1.59 -9.23
N VAL A 119 2.40 1.71 -9.19
CA VAL A 119 3.23 1.24 -8.09
C VAL A 119 4.09 2.39 -7.61
N TYR A 120 4.03 2.65 -6.31
CA TYR A 120 4.73 3.75 -5.66
C TYR A 120 5.63 3.25 -4.56
N THR A 121 6.83 3.83 -4.50
CA THR A 121 7.69 3.74 -3.33
C THR A 121 8.05 5.14 -2.88
N TYR A 122 7.78 5.47 -1.62
CA TYR A 122 8.14 6.77 -1.08
C TYR A 122 8.56 6.67 0.38
N ARG A 123 9.32 7.67 0.83
CA ARG A 123 9.71 7.83 2.23
C ARG A 123 8.99 9.04 2.79
N LYS A 124 8.29 8.87 3.90
CA LYS A 124 7.64 10.00 4.56
C LYS A 124 8.70 10.70 5.41
N CYS A 125 9.07 11.91 5.02
CA CYS A 125 9.93 12.75 5.85
C CYS A 125 9.09 13.21 7.05
N SER A 126 9.51 12.85 8.27
CA SER A 126 8.81 13.28 9.49
C SER A 126 9.06 14.78 9.71
N ASN A 127 7.98 15.55 9.82
CA ASN A 127 8.01 17.00 10.08
C ASN A 127 8.57 17.37 11.47
N ASN A 128 8.92 16.39 12.31
CA ASN A 128 9.47 16.64 13.65
C ASN A 128 11.00 16.69 13.68
N TYR A 129 11.66 16.74 12.53
CA TYR A 129 13.12 16.88 12.45
C TYR A 129 13.47 18.17 11.70
N PRO A 130 14.34 19.02 12.25
CA PRO A 130 14.77 20.23 11.54
C PRO A 130 15.37 19.84 10.19
N LEU A 131 14.82 20.43 9.14
CA LEU A 131 15.17 20.23 7.74
C LEU A 131 16.70 20.30 7.57
N SER A 132 17.34 19.15 7.34
CA SER A 132 18.53 19.10 6.50
C SER A 132 18.08 18.65 5.12
N ASN A 133 18.50 19.39 4.10
CA ASN A 133 17.94 19.47 2.73
C ASN A 133 18.04 18.19 1.87
N ASN A 134 17.95 16.99 2.43
CA ASN A 134 18.25 15.73 1.72
C ASN A 134 17.09 14.71 1.77
N CYS A 135 15.85 15.14 1.50
CA CYS A 135 14.80 14.19 1.08
C CYS A 135 14.90 14.03 -0.45
N PRO A 136 15.37 12.89 -0.99
CA PRO A 136 15.38 12.69 -2.43
C PRO A 136 13.94 12.62 -2.94
N LEU A 137 13.67 13.43 -3.96
CA LEU A 137 12.40 13.48 -4.69
C LEU A 137 12.04 12.09 -5.22
N SER A 138 10.74 11.78 -5.17
CA SER A 138 10.14 10.56 -5.68
C SER A 138 10.48 10.35 -7.16
N ASN A 139 11.11 9.24 -7.51
CA ASN A 139 11.16 8.80 -8.90
C ASN A 139 9.84 8.10 -9.24
N ASN A 140 9.02 8.76 -10.06
CA ASN A 140 7.89 8.10 -10.72
C ASN A 140 8.45 7.21 -11.83
N TYR A 141 8.27 5.90 -11.71
CA TYR A 141 8.46 4.98 -12.82
C TYR A 141 7.09 4.59 -13.35
N SER A 142 6.79 5.02 -14.57
CA SER A 142 5.71 4.46 -15.39
C SER A 142 6.30 3.23 -16.10
N ILE A 143 5.66 2.08 -15.96
CA ILE A 143 5.91 0.90 -16.83
C ILE A 143 4.94 0.97 -17.99
#